data_AF-A0A6C0AG90-F1
#
_entry.id   AF-A0A6C0AG90-F1
#
_cell.length_a   1.000
_cell.length_b   1.000
_cell.length_c   1.000
_cell.angle_alpha   90.00
_cell.angle_beta   90.00
_cell.angle_gamma   90.00
#
_symmetry.space_group_name_H-M   'P 1'
#
loop_
_entity.id
_entity.type
_entity.pdbx_description
1 polymer ?
#
loop_
_entity_poly.entity_id
_entity_poly.type
_entity_poly.pdbx_seq_one_letter_code
_entity_poly.pdbx_strand_id
1 'polypeptide(L)'
;MKYMDELILNLTTIGSLRPGDKLSVYYGRFHVISNGYFRSIRRYFSGQNRNDTISYISTTVNYGLLCGTSILNSARKSEDEYDLDLLSNDERYGISKLFNGFILCLNGLEELKKSYEDDRTYISQIDVIKNNIIVFVETCRSLGISRFLQNGNMHYTYSV
;
A
#
# COMPACT_ATOMS: atom_id res chain seq x y z
N MET A 1 16.47 5.73 3.91
CA MET A 1 15.20 6.45 4.11
C MET A 1 14.50 6.83 2.82
N LYS A 2 15.13 7.51 1.85
CA LYS A 2 14.47 7.98 0.60
C LYS A 2 13.59 6.96 -0.14
N TYR A 3 14.06 5.71 -0.29
CA TYR A 3 13.27 4.64 -0.94
C TYR A 3 12.05 4.20 -0.11
N MET A 4 12.17 4.25 1.22
CA MET A 4 11.08 3.93 2.14
C MET A 4 10.00 5.00 2.06
N ASP A 5 10.40 6.27 2.02
CA ASP A 5 9.48 7.40 1.89
C ASP A 5 8.73 7.38 0.56
N GLU A 6 9.41 7.07 -0.55
CA GLU A 6 8.80 6.91 -1.87
C GLU A 6 7.81 5.73 -1.92
N LEU A 7 8.15 4.61 -1.28
CA LEU A 7 7.27 3.45 -1.15
C LEU A 7 6.02 3.79 -0.31
N ILE A 8 6.16 4.47 0.82
CA ILE A 8 5.03 4.93 1.65
C ILE A 8 4.16 5.91 0.84
N LEU A 9 4.78 6.82 0.10
CA LEU A 9 4.05 7.75 -0.77
C LEU A 9 3.25 6.99 -1.85
N ASN A 10 3.83 5.97 -2.46
CA ASN A 10 3.15 5.17 -3.47
C ASN A 10 1.95 4.40 -2.88
N LEU A 11 2.13 3.77 -1.71
CA LEU A 11 1.04 3.05 -1.00
C LEU A 11 -0.10 3.99 -0.59
N THR A 12 0.24 5.17 -0.06
CA THR A 12 -0.75 6.19 0.33
C THR A 12 -1.44 6.81 -0.89
N THR A 13 -0.73 6.96 -2.01
CA THR A 13 -1.32 7.43 -3.28
C THR A 13 -2.35 6.44 -3.80
N ILE A 14 -2.06 5.13 -3.76
CA ILE A 14 -3.07 4.10 -4.06
C ILE A 14 -4.26 4.25 -3.10
N GLY A 15 -4.00 4.39 -1.80
CA GLY A 15 -5.04 4.55 -0.78
C GLY A 15 -5.92 5.79 -0.92
N SER A 16 -5.47 6.80 -1.67
CA SER A 16 -6.24 8.04 -1.92
C SER A 16 -7.26 7.93 -3.04
N LEU A 17 -7.32 6.78 -3.74
CA LEU A 17 -8.29 6.53 -4.80
C LEU A 17 -9.72 6.66 -4.30
N ARG A 18 -10.53 7.44 -5.03
CA ARG A 18 -11.97 7.61 -4.79
C ARG A 18 -12.79 6.78 -5.78
N PRO A 19 -14.10 6.58 -5.53
CA PRO A 19 -14.97 5.90 -6.49
C PRO A 19 -14.87 6.50 -7.89
N GLY A 20 -14.54 5.66 -8.87
CA GLY A 20 -14.42 6.06 -10.28
C GLY A 20 -13.11 6.75 -10.66
N ASP A 21 -12.18 6.93 -9.71
CA ASP A 21 -10.81 7.33 -10.03
C ASP A 21 -10.08 6.21 -10.78
N LYS A 22 -9.18 6.60 -11.68
CA LYS A 22 -8.27 5.67 -12.32
C LYS A 22 -6.85 6.00 -11.93
N LEU A 23 -6.03 4.98 -11.87
CA LEU A 23 -4.62 5.13 -11.53
C LEU A 23 -3.80 4.93 -12.81
N SER A 24 -2.78 5.75 -12.99
CA SER A 24 -1.85 5.70 -14.12
C SER A 24 -0.42 5.76 -13.62
N VAL A 25 0.51 5.18 -14.38
CA VAL A 25 1.92 5.07 -13.98
C VAL A 25 2.76 5.83 -14.97
N TYR A 26 3.32 6.98 -14.59
CA TYR A 26 4.15 7.79 -15.48
C TYR A 26 5.53 7.97 -14.87
N TYR A 27 6.59 7.68 -15.64
CA TYR A 27 7.99 7.70 -15.18
C TYR A 27 8.22 6.97 -13.84
N GLY A 28 7.58 5.81 -13.65
CA GLY A 28 7.74 5.02 -12.43
C GLY A 28 7.13 5.66 -11.18
N ARG A 29 6.05 6.44 -11.33
CA ARG A 29 5.27 7.02 -10.22
C ARG A 29 3.78 6.93 -10.48
N PHE A 30 3.00 6.83 -9.39
CA PHE A 30 1.55 6.84 -9.47
C PHE A 30 1.00 8.25 -9.68
N HIS A 31 0.02 8.34 -10.58
CA HIS A 31 -0.78 9.54 -10.80
C HIS A 31 -2.27 9.16 -10.78
N VAL A 32 -3.01 9.79 -9.88
CA VAL A 32 -4.47 9.67 -9.80
C VAL A 32 -5.10 10.51 -10.91
N ILE A 33 -5.94 9.87 -11.72
CA ILE A 33 -6.75 10.51 -12.76
C ILE A 33 -8.18 10.59 -12.23
N SER A 34 -8.54 11.77 -11.73
CA SER A 34 -9.88 12.08 -11.26
C SER A 34 -10.88 12.20 -12.40
N ASN A 35 -12.16 12.05 -12.08
CA ASN A 35 -13.27 12.06 -13.03
C ASN A 35 -13.45 13.47 -13.66
N GLY A 36 -12.93 13.68 -14.88
CA GLY A 36 -13.04 14.92 -15.65
C GLY A 36 -13.05 14.72 -17.17
N TYR A 37 -13.56 15.70 -17.92
CA TYR A 37 -14.00 15.67 -19.34
C TYR A 37 -12.98 15.23 -20.41
N PHE A 38 -11.70 14.99 -20.08
CA PHE A 38 -10.65 14.62 -21.06
C PHE A 38 -10.24 13.13 -21.00
N ARG A 39 -11.18 12.26 -20.65
CA ARG A 39 -10.98 10.80 -20.44
C ARG A 39 -10.60 10.00 -21.69
N SER A 40 -11.00 10.42 -22.89
CA SER A 40 -10.80 9.66 -24.13
C SER A 40 -9.48 9.98 -24.82
N ILE A 41 -9.12 11.26 -24.92
CA ILE A 41 -7.94 11.72 -25.64
C ILE A 41 -6.65 11.32 -24.90
N ARG A 42 -6.60 11.46 -23.56
CA ARG A 42 -5.40 11.13 -22.77
C ARG A 42 -5.12 9.63 -22.69
N ARG A 43 -6.16 8.80 -22.76
CA ARG A 43 -6.09 7.33 -22.70
C ARG A 43 -5.69 6.71 -24.04
N TYR A 44 -6.03 7.36 -25.15
CA TYR A 44 -5.60 6.98 -26.50
C TYR A 44 -4.16 7.44 -26.80
N PHE A 45 -3.74 8.60 -26.27
CA PHE A 45 -2.38 9.13 -26.47
C PHE A 45 -1.30 8.50 -25.58
N SER A 46 -1.64 7.91 -24.42
CA SER A 46 -0.64 7.38 -23.48
C SER A 46 -0.33 5.89 -23.60
N GLY A 47 -1.16 5.10 -24.31
CA GLY A 47 -0.93 3.66 -24.50
C GLY A 47 -0.86 2.80 -23.24
N GLN A 48 -1.14 3.36 -22.05
CA GLN A 48 -0.97 2.65 -20.78
C GLN A 48 -2.06 1.60 -20.59
N ASN A 49 -1.63 0.35 -20.49
CA ASN A 49 -2.52 -0.78 -20.34
C ASN A 49 -2.92 -0.94 -18.86
N ARG A 50 -4.14 -1.41 -18.61
CA ARG A 50 -4.58 -1.81 -17.24
C ARG A 50 -3.58 -2.80 -16.63
N ASN A 51 -2.97 -3.65 -17.47
CA ASN A 51 -1.87 -4.54 -17.11
C ASN A 51 -0.67 -3.82 -16.49
N ASP A 52 -0.22 -2.69 -17.05
CA ASP A 52 0.95 -1.96 -16.55
C ASP A 52 0.67 -1.38 -15.16
N THR A 53 -0.56 -0.89 -14.97
CA THR A 53 -1.03 -0.34 -13.70
C THR A 53 -1.07 -1.43 -12.61
N ILE A 54 -1.69 -2.57 -12.89
CA ILE A 54 -1.76 -3.68 -11.94
C ILE A 54 -0.37 -4.28 -11.66
N SER A 55 0.47 -4.42 -12.69
CA SER A 55 1.85 -4.90 -12.54
C SER A 55 2.67 -3.99 -11.62
N TYR A 56 2.54 -2.68 -11.78
CA TYR A 56 3.28 -1.73 -10.96
C TYR A 56 2.72 -1.61 -9.53
N ILE A 57 1.40 -1.74 -9.33
CA ILE A 57 0.80 -1.93 -7.99
C ILE A 57 1.37 -3.19 -7.33
N SER A 58 1.33 -4.32 -8.02
CA SER A 58 1.85 -5.59 -7.51
C SER A 58 3.33 -5.46 -7.12
N THR A 59 4.14 -4.84 -7.96
CA THR A 59 5.57 -4.58 -7.69
C THR A 59 5.76 -3.71 -6.45
N THR A 60 5.01 -2.61 -6.34
CA THR A 60 5.07 -1.70 -5.18
C THR A 60 4.70 -2.43 -3.90
N VAL A 61 3.60 -3.20 -3.92
CA VAL A 61 3.13 -3.96 -2.77
C VAL A 61 4.15 -5.03 -2.38
N ASN A 62 4.63 -5.83 -3.32
CA ASN A 62 5.60 -6.89 -3.06
C ASN A 62 6.90 -6.32 -2.48
N TYR A 63 7.37 -5.17 -3.00
CA TYR A 63 8.54 -4.49 -2.44
C TYR A 63 8.29 -4.02 -1.00
N GLY A 64 7.13 -3.43 -0.72
CA GLY A 64 6.76 -3.04 0.64
C GLY A 64 6.63 -4.21 1.61
N LEU A 65 6.08 -5.33 1.16
CA LEU A 65 5.98 -6.56 1.94
C LEU A 65 7.36 -7.12 2.25
N LEU A 66 8.26 -7.17 1.26
CA LEU A 66 9.65 -7.58 1.45
C LEU A 66 10.38 -6.70 2.47
N CYS A 67 10.24 -5.38 2.35
CA CYS A 67 10.82 -4.44 3.32
C CYS A 67 10.25 -4.68 4.73
N GLY A 68 8.93 -4.80 4.85
CA GLY A 68 8.27 -5.03 6.14
C GLY A 68 8.70 -6.35 6.79
N THR A 69 8.69 -7.44 6.04
CA THR A 69 9.15 -8.75 6.51
C THR A 69 10.63 -8.73 6.89
N SER A 70 11.48 -8.02 6.14
CA SER A 70 12.89 -7.86 6.49
C SER A 70 13.08 -7.14 7.82
N ILE A 71 12.29 -6.10 8.10
CA ILE A 71 12.33 -5.40 9.39
C ILE A 71 11.86 -6.34 10.50
N LEU A 72 10.72 -7.03 10.31
CA LEU A 72 10.22 -7.97 11.31
C LEU A 72 11.21 -9.11 11.61
N ASN A 73 11.91 -9.61 10.59
CA ASN A 73 12.94 -10.63 10.77
C ASN A 73 14.12 -10.14 11.62
N SER A 74 14.39 -8.84 11.65
CA SER A 74 15.45 -8.27 12.52
C SER A 74 15.05 -8.29 14.00
N ALA A 75 13.75 -8.36 14.29
CA ALA A 75 13.19 -8.58 15.63
C ALA A 75 12.97 -10.06 15.97
N ARG A 76 13.24 -10.99 15.06
CA ARG A 76 12.90 -12.41 15.21
C ARG A 76 13.92 -13.11 16.12
N LYS A 77 13.45 -13.70 17.21
CA LYS A 77 14.26 -14.54 18.12
C LYS A 77 14.20 -16.02 17.75
N SER A 78 13.03 -16.50 17.35
CA SER A 78 12.78 -17.89 16.95
C SER A 78 11.68 -17.95 15.87
N GLU A 79 11.22 -19.14 15.50
CA GLU A 79 10.26 -19.29 14.40
C GLU A 79 8.97 -18.47 14.62
N ASP A 80 8.45 -18.45 15.86
CA ASP A 80 7.19 -17.80 16.22
C ASP A 80 7.34 -16.67 17.25
N GLU A 81 8.58 -16.32 17.61
CA GLU A 81 8.85 -15.31 18.64
C GLU A 81 9.56 -14.09 18.07
N TYR A 82 8.97 -12.92 18.32
CA TYR A 82 9.49 -11.62 17.95
C TYR A 82 9.66 -10.76 19.18
N ASP A 83 10.83 -10.15 19.32
CA ASP A 83 11.10 -9.13 20.32
C ASP A 83 11.26 -7.78 19.62
N LEU A 84 10.18 -7.00 19.64
CA LEU A 84 10.16 -5.69 19.00
C LEU A 84 11.09 -4.70 19.67
N ASP A 85 11.60 -4.98 20.88
CA ASP A 85 12.58 -4.11 21.51
C ASP A 85 13.95 -4.17 20.83
N LEU A 86 14.22 -5.22 20.05
CA LEU A 86 15.41 -5.35 19.21
C LEU A 86 15.41 -4.40 18.01
N LEU A 87 14.25 -3.89 17.60
CA LEU A 87 14.17 -2.95 16.49
C LEU A 87 14.75 -1.59 16.89
N SER A 88 15.60 -1.05 16.02
CA SER A 88 16.05 0.34 16.11
C SER A 88 14.87 1.31 15.96
N ASN A 89 15.05 2.56 16.39
CA ASN A 89 14.01 3.59 16.25
C ASN A 89 13.58 3.80 14.79
N ASP A 90 14.53 3.75 13.85
CA ASP A 90 14.26 3.90 12.42
C ASP A 90 13.45 2.73 11.86
N GLU A 91 13.72 1.50 12.31
CA GLU A 91 12.97 0.31 11.94
C GLU A 91 11.55 0.33 12.52
N ARG A 92 11.41 0.69 13.80
CA ARG A 92 10.08 0.88 14.44
C ARG A 92 9.26 1.93 13.67
N TYR A 93 9.88 3.06 13.35
CA TYR A 93 9.23 4.10 12.56
C TYR A 93 8.84 3.60 11.16
N GLY A 94 9.77 2.94 10.47
CA GLY A 94 9.57 2.40 9.12
C GLY A 94 8.45 1.38 9.05
N ILE A 95 8.44 0.39 9.96
CA ILE A 95 7.40 -0.65 9.99
C ILE A 95 6.03 -0.07 10.35
N SER A 96 5.96 0.91 11.24
CA SER A 96 4.70 1.61 11.56
C SER A 96 4.14 2.38 10.37
N LYS A 97 5.00 3.07 9.62
CA LYS A 97 4.58 3.80 8.41
C LYS A 97 4.15 2.86 7.30
N LEU A 98 4.87 1.75 7.10
CA LEU A 98 4.48 0.68 6.18
C LEU A 98 3.11 0.11 6.54
N PHE A 99 2.93 -0.27 7.81
CA PHE A 99 1.67 -0.79 8.33
C PHE A 99 0.50 0.15 8.03
N ASN A 100 0.64 1.44 8.33
CA ASN A 100 -0.39 2.42 8.03
C ASN A 100 -0.60 2.62 6.52
N GLY A 101 0.49 2.68 5.74
CA GLY A 101 0.43 2.79 4.28
C GLY A 101 -0.33 1.62 3.64
N PHE A 102 -0.13 0.40 4.14
CA PHE A 102 -0.84 -0.79 3.69
C PHE A 102 -2.32 -0.78 4.03
N ILE A 103 -2.70 -0.34 5.23
CA ILE A 103 -4.12 -0.15 5.59
C ILE A 103 -4.80 0.82 4.63
N LEU A 104 -4.17 1.95 4.34
CA LEU A 104 -4.70 2.92 3.37
C LEU A 104 -4.77 2.33 1.97
N CYS A 105 -3.73 1.61 1.54
CA CYS A 105 -3.69 0.94 0.25
C CYS A 105 -4.85 -0.04 0.06
N LEU A 106 -5.26 -0.79 1.10
CA LEU A 106 -6.40 -1.70 1.02
C LEU A 106 -7.70 -0.99 0.62
N ASN A 107 -7.95 0.21 1.17
CA ASN A 107 -9.13 1.02 0.81
C ASN A 107 -9.08 1.43 -0.67
N GLY A 108 -7.92 1.90 -1.12
CA GLY A 108 -7.72 2.29 -2.52
C GLY A 108 -7.88 1.14 -3.51
N LEU A 109 -7.42 -0.05 -3.15
CA LEU A 109 -7.61 -1.26 -3.97
C LEU A 109 -9.08 -1.68 -4.06
N GLU A 110 -9.88 -1.43 -3.03
CA GLU A 110 -11.33 -1.67 -3.09
C GLU A 110 -12.01 -0.74 -4.10
N GLU A 111 -11.64 0.55 -4.13
CA GLU A 111 -12.16 1.50 -5.13
C GLU A 111 -11.67 1.19 -6.54
N LEU A 112 -10.42 0.72 -6.69
CA LEU A 112 -9.89 0.28 -7.97
C LEU A 112 -10.63 -0.96 -8.49
N LYS A 113 -10.96 -1.91 -7.60
CA LYS A 113 -11.72 -3.12 -7.93
C LYS A 113 -13.10 -2.77 -8.49
N LYS A 114 -13.81 -1.82 -7.87
CA LYS A 114 -15.09 -1.29 -8.39
C LYS A 114 -14.93 -0.67 -9.79
N SER A 115 -13.82 0.03 -10.04
CA SER A 115 -13.53 0.65 -11.34
C SER A 115 -13.23 -0.35 -12.45
N TYR A 116 -13.03 -1.63 -12.11
CA TYR A 116 -12.83 -2.75 -13.03
C TYR A 116 -13.92 -3.84 -12.88
N GLU A 117 -15.12 -3.48 -12.42
CA GLU A 117 -16.21 -4.44 -12.13
C GLU A 117 -16.56 -5.38 -13.30
N ASP A 118 -16.40 -4.92 -14.54
CA ASP A 118 -16.66 -5.71 -15.75
C ASP A 118 -15.55 -6.71 -16.12
N ASP A 119 -14.39 -6.65 -15.46
CA ASP A 119 -13.19 -7.41 -15.83
C ASP A 119 -12.74 -8.33 -14.69
N ARG A 120 -13.24 -9.58 -14.74
CA ARG A 120 -12.98 -10.60 -13.72
C ARG A 120 -11.49 -10.90 -13.53
N THR A 121 -10.68 -10.75 -14.58
CA THR A 121 -9.24 -11.02 -14.49
C THR A 121 -8.55 -9.97 -13.62
N TYR A 122 -8.83 -8.68 -13.82
CA TYR A 122 -8.25 -7.63 -12.98
C TYR A 122 -8.80 -7.65 -11.56
N ILE A 123 -10.08 -8.00 -11.36
CA ILE A 123 -10.64 -8.19 -10.03
C ILE A 123 -9.86 -9.27 -9.26
N SER A 124 -9.64 -10.43 -9.89
CA SER A 124 -8.90 -11.53 -9.27
C SER A 124 -7.46 -11.13 -8.94
N GLN A 125 -6.77 -10.41 -9.83
CA GLN A 125 -5.42 -9.93 -9.56
C GLN A 125 -5.37 -8.95 -8.37
N ILE A 126 -6.34 -8.03 -8.29
CA ILE A 126 -6.44 -7.10 -7.15
C ILE A 126 -6.72 -7.86 -5.85
N ASP A 127 -7.60 -8.86 -5.88
CA ASP A 127 -7.91 -9.66 -4.69
C ASP A 127 -6.69 -10.42 -4.16
N VAL A 128 -5.84 -10.96 -5.04
CA VAL A 128 -4.56 -11.58 -4.65
C VAL A 128 -3.65 -10.56 -3.95
N ILE A 129 -3.50 -9.36 -4.53
CA ILE A 129 -2.67 -8.29 -3.95
C ILE A 129 -3.22 -7.90 -2.57
N LYS A 130 -4.55 -7.71 -2.45
CA LYS A 130 -5.20 -7.39 -1.18
C LYS A 130 -4.96 -8.47 -0.14
N ASN A 131 -5.10 -9.74 -0.50
CA ASN A 131 -4.91 -10.85 0.43
C ASN A 131 -3.50 -10.86 1.01
N ASN A 132 -2.48 -10.64 0.18
CA ASN A 132 -1.09 -10.55 0.65
C ASN A 132 -0.89 -9.40 1.64
N ILE A 133 -1.51 -8.24 1.38
CA ILE A 133 -1.47 -7.10 2.32
C ILE A 133 -2.19 -7.44 3.62
N ILE A 134 -3.37 -8.08 3.57
CA ILE A 134 -4.15 -8.46 4.75
C ILE A 134 -3.32 -9.37 5.67
N VAL A 135 -2.70 -10.42 5.11
CA VAL A 135 -1.86 -11.34 5.89
C VAL A 135 -0.75 -10.60 6.64
N PHE A 136 -0.07 -9.67 5.96
CA PHE A 136 0.98 -8.86 6.57
C PHE A 136 0.45 -7.91 7.65
N VAL A 137 -0.68 -7.23 7.40
CA VAL A 137 -1.32 -6.32 8.35
C VAL A 137 -1.76 -7.07 9.61
N GLU A 138 -2.36 -8.25 9.46
CA GLU A 138 -2.75 -9.10 10.60
C GLU A 138 -1.52 -9.57 11.40
N THR A 139 -0.43 -9.92 10.73
CA THR A 139 0.85 -10.22 11.39
C THR A 139 1.36 -9.02 12.19
N CYS A 140 1.36 -7.82 11.61
CA CYS A 140 1.78 -6.62 12.33
C CYS A 140 0.88 -6.30 13.53
N ARG A 141 -0.44 -6.57 13.42
CA ARG A 141 -1.40 -6.39 14.52
C ARG A 141 -1.14 -7.36 15.66
N SER A 142 -0.94 -8.65 15.37
CA SER A 142 -0.66 -9.66 16.39
C SER A 142 0.63 -9.36 17.15
N LEU A 143 1.63 -8.82 16.46
CA LEU A 143 2.89 -8.38 17.05
C LEU A 143 2.78 -7.06 17.83
N GLY A 144 1.69 -6.30 17.67
CA GLY A 144 1.49 -5.04 18.39
C GLY A 144 2.17 -3.83 17.76
N ILE A 145 2.54 -3.89 16.46
CA ILE A 145 3.15 -2.77 15.71
C ILE A 145 2.27 -1.51 15.72
N SER A 146 0.94 -1.68 15.81
CA SER A 146 -0.01 -0.55 15.91
C SER A 146 0.24 0.34 17.13
N ARG A 147 0.87 -0.16 18.20
CA ARG A 147 1.20 0.61 19.41
C ARG A 147 2.24 1.69 19.14
N PHE A 148 3.14 1.46 18.19
CA PHE A 148 4.14 2.45 17.78
C PHE A 148 3.53 3.68 17.11
N LEU A 149 2.33 3.55 16.53
CA LEU A 149 1.58 4.71 16.01
C LEU A 149 1.01 5.59 17.13
N GLN A 150 0.74 5.03 18.31
CA GLN A 150 0.17 5.74 19.45
C GLN A 150 1.24 6.47 20.27
N ASN A 151 2.46 5.91 20.36
CA ASN A 151 3.55 6.48 21.14
C ASN A 151 4.34 7.58 20.40
N GLY A 152 4.18 7.69 19.09
CA GLY A 152 4.61 8.85 18.32
C GLY A 152 3.46 9.85 18.21
N ASN A 153 3.51 10.95 18.95
CA ASN A 153 2.59 12.08 18.80
C ASN A 153 2.51 12.53 17.32
N MET A 154 1.55 11.98 16.59
CA MET A 154 0.84 12.69 15.54
C MET A 154 -0.63 12.57 15.91
N HIS A 155 -1.14 13.65 16.51
CA HIS A 155 -2.57 13.88 16.67
C HIS A 155 -3.27 13.71 15.32
N TYR A 156 -3.86 12.55 15.11
CA TYR A 156 -5.05 12.43 14.27
C TYR A 156 -6.22 12.28 15.23
N THR A 157 -6.83 13.41 15.55
CA THR A 157 -8.16 13.47 16.12
C THR A 157 -9.11 12.76 15.17
N TYR A 158 -9.51 11.54 15.50
CA TYR A 158 -10.80 11.04 15.07
C TYR A 158 -11.83 11.55 16.07
N SER A 159 -12.39 12.71 15.77
CA SER A 159 -13.68 13.11 16.29
C SER A 159 -14.73 12.32 15.52
N VAL A 160 -15.44 11.43 16.22
CA VAL A 160 -16.84 11.12 15.92
C VAL A 160 -17.64 11.70 17.06
#